data_AF-A0AAF3JBK1-F1
#
_entry.id   AF-A0AAF3JBK1-F1
#
_cell.length_a   1.000
_cell.length_b   1.000
_cell.length_c   1.000
_cell.angle_alpha   90.00
_cell.angle_beta   90.00
_cell.angle_gamma   90.00
#
_symmetry.space_group_name_H-M   'P 1'
#
loop_
_entity.id
_entity.type
_entity.pdbx_description
1 polymer ?
#
loop_
_entity_poly.entity_id
_entity_poly.type
_entity_poly.pdbx_seq_one_letter_code
_entity_poly.pdbx_strand_id
1 'polypeptide(L)'
;MDYEAERSRAIKQSLERNPQAFQPKIGVAPKGCHCKKSSCLKNYCECYEAKVACTDRCKCTSCRNTESDRIAKAQLASARESSRVTSASLLSVASGSCISTTASASRFSDEESDSDERSDPKTRPWFYLRDEVIEATTTCLVAQADELENSDSAEEILEHGILHEFANAIRKIIEHSQMAGLDVAQQDLFH
;
A
#
# COMPACT_ATOMS: atom_id res chain seq x y z
N MET A 1 37.36 -31.38 8.55
CA MET A 1 36.31 -32.07 7.77
C MET A 1 35.38 -32.80 8.74
N ASP A 2 34.89 -32.11 9.76
CA ASP A 2 34.43 -32.78 11.00
C ASP A 2 32.90 -32.93 11.07
N TYR A 3 32.17 -32.28 10.15
CA TYR A 3 30.71 -32.28 10.13
C TYR A 3 30.10 -33.18 9.04
N GLU A 4 30.91 -33.87 8.25
CA GLU A 4 30.42 -34.65 7.11
C GLU A 4 29.64 -35.90 7.54
N ALA A 5 30.07 -36.54 8.62
CA ALA A 5 29.34 -37.66 9.23
C ALA A 5 27.99 -37.22 9.80
N GLU A 6 27.94 -36.08 10.50
CA GLU A 6 26.72 -35.54 11.09
C GLU A 6 25.73 -35.07 10.01
N ARG A 7 26.24 -34.38 8.98
CA ARG A 7 25.48 -34.00 7.78
C ARG A 7 24.85 -35.23 7.10
N SER A 8 25.62 -36.31 6.93
CA SER A 8 25.13 -37.53 6.29
C SER A 8 24.02 -38.22 7.11
N ARG A 9 24.12 -38.22 8.44
CA ARG A 9 23.06 -38.73 9.33
C ARG A 9 21.78 -37.89 9.22
N ALA A 10 21.91 -36.55 9.24
CA ALA A 10 20.78 -35.64 9.12
C ALA A 10 20.05 -35.78 7.76
N ILE A 11 20.81 -35.98 6.67
CA ILE A 11 20.24 -36.24 5.34
C ILE A 11 19.47 -37.56 5.33
N LYS A 12 20.04 -38.65 5.87
CA LYS A 12 19.37 -39.96 5.95
C LYS A 12 18.07 -39.88 6.74
N GLN A 13 18.09 -39.23 7.90
CA GLN A 13 16.89 -39.06 8.74
C GLN A 13 15.81 -38.20 8.07
N SER A 14 16.19 -37.23 7.23
CA SER A 14 15.26 -36.42 6.45
C SER A 14 14.60 -37.22 5.32
N LEU A 15 15.38 -38.08 4.64
CA LEU A 15 14.89 -38.97 3.59
C LEU A 15 13.97 -40.08 4.10
N GLU A 16 14.23 -40.62 5.29
CA GLU A 16 13.39 -41.64 5.93
C GLU A 16 11.97 -41.13 6.19
N ARG A 17 11.83 -39.86 6.60
CA ARG A 17 10.54 -39.21 6.80
C ARG A 17 9.86 -38.80 5.49
N ASN A 18 10.66 -38.43 4.49
CA ASN A 18 10.16 -38.04 3.17
C ASN A 18 11.20 -38.36 2.09
N PRO A 19 11.00 -39.41 1.27
CA PRO A 19 11.96 -39.79 0.24
C PRO A 19 12.13 -38.72 -0.85
N GLN A 20 11.17 -37.80 -0.97
CA GLN A 20 11.22 -36.67 -1.90
C GLN A 20 11.75 -35.38 -1.25
N ALA A 21 12.36 -35.43 -0.05
CA ALA A 21 12.81 -34.24 0.67
C ALA A 21 13.79 -33.36 -0.12
N PHE A 22 14.64 -33.98 -0.95
CA PHE A 22 15.68 -33.32 -1.74
C PHE A 22 15.39 -33.31 -3.25
N GLN A 23 14.18 -33.68 -3.67
CA GLN A 23 13.80 -33.53 -5.07
C GLN A 23 13.66 -32.05 -5.44
N PRO A 24 14.17 -31.60 -6.61
CA PRO A 24 14.03 -30.22 -7.06
C PRO A 24 12.56 -29.82 -7.16
N LYS A 25 12.17 -28.71 -6.52
CA LYS A 25 10.77 -28.24 -6.43
C LYS A 25 10.38 -27.24 -7.53
N ILE A 26 11.00 -27.29 -8.69
CA ILE A 26 10.77 -26.30 -9.76
C ILE A 26 9.34 -26.47 -10.29
N GLY A 27 8.51 -25.45 -10.13
CA GLY A 27 7.22 -25.31 -10.82
C GLY A 27 5.99 -25.99 -10.19
N VAL A 28 6.13 -26.77 -9.12
CA VAL A 28 4.97 -27.43 -8.47
C VAL A 28 5.17 -27.40 -6.96
N ALA A 29 4.34 -26.67 -6.22
CA ALA A 29 4.28 -26.77 -4.76
C ALA A 29 3.61 -28.11 -4.39
N PRO A 30 4.35 -29.16 -4.00
CA PRO A 30 3.83 -30.51 -4.03
C PRO A 30 2.99 -30.88 -2.80
N LYS A 31 2.84 -29.98 -1.81
CA LYS A 31 2.16 -30.31 -0.54
C LYS A 31 1.01 -29.36 -0.14
N GLY A 32 0.82 -28.24 -0.84
CA GLY A 32 -0.18 -27.22 -0.48
C GLY A 32 0.13 -26.55 0.86
N CYS A 33 -0.46 -25.37 1.11
CA CYS A 33 -0.23 -24.62 2.36
C CYS A 33 -1.29 -24.93 3.44
N HIS A 34 -0.99 -24.59 4.70
CA HIS A 34 -1.87 -24.76 5.87
C HIS A 34 -2.12 -23.43 6.61
N CYS A 35 -2.19 -22.34 5.86
CA CYS A 35 -2.26 -20.98 6.41
C CYS A 35 -3.55 -20.75 7.22
N LYS A 36 -3.43 -20.05 8.36
CA LYS A 36 -4.59 -19.68 9.20
C LYS A 36 -4.89 -18.18 9.25
N LYS A 37 -3.85 -17.34 9.23
CA LYS A 37 -3.95 -15.88 9.49
C LYS A 37 -3.52 -15.00 8.32
N SER A 38 -2.78 -15.54 7.36
CA SER A 38 -2.22 -14.75 6.25
C SER A 38 -3.22 -14.50 5.13
N SER A 39 -4.38 -15.16 5.15
CA SER A 39 -5.31 -15.25 4.02
C SER A 39 -4.64 -15.64 2.70
N CYS A 40 -3.46 -16.27 2.78
CA CYS A 40 -2.56 -16.57 1.66
C CYS A 40 -2.08 -15.36 0.84
N LEU A 41 -2.10 -14.16 1.41
CA LEU A 41 -1.69 -12.91 0.73
C LEU A 41 -0.38 -12.31 1.26
N LYS A 42 0.42 -13.09 1.98
CA LYS A 42 1.69 -12.67 2.59
C LYS A 42 2.74 -13.76 2.41
N ASN A 43 4.02 -13.41 2.49
CA ASN A 43 5.15 -14.34 2.32
C ASN A 43 5.22 -15.47 3.36
N TYR A 44 4.39 -15.43 4.41
CA TYR A 44 4.17 -16.58 5.29
C TYR A 44 3.50 -17.78 4.58
N CYS A 45 2.89 -17.56 3.41
CA CYS A 45 2.28 -18.62 2.60
C CYS A 45 3.25 -19.06 1.51
N GLU A 46 3.64 -20.34 1.51
CA GLU A 46 4.53 -20.93 0.50
C GLU A 46 4.00 -20.76 -0.94
N CYS A 47 2.67 -20.80 -1.15
CA CYS A 47 2.08 -20.59 -2.47
C CYS A 47 2.27 -19.14 -2.95
N TYR A 48 2.03 -18.18 -2.06
CA TYR A 48 2.16 -16.76 -2.35
C TYR A 48 3.61 -16.34 -2.59
N GLU A 49 4.53 -16.86 -1.77
CA GLU A 49 5.97 -16.66 -1.95
C GLU A 49 6.43 -17.20 -3.31
N ALA A 50 6.00 -18.41 -3.68
CA ALA A 50 6.29 -19.04 -4.96
C ALA A 50 5.52 -18.47 -6.17
N LYS A 51 4.73 -17.40 -5.97
CA LYS A 51 3.91 -16.75 -7.02
C LYS A 51 2.97 -17.71 -7.74
N VAL A 52 2.44 -18.72 -7.04
CA VAL A 52 1.41 -19.64 -7.53
C VAL A 52 0.11 -19.50 -6.74
N ALA A 53 -1.02 -19.74 -7.40
CA ALA A 53 -2.31 -19.74 -6.71
C ALA A 53 -2.41 -20.95 -5.76
N CYS A 54 -3.16 -20.77 -4.67
CA CYS A 54 -3.59 -21.90 -3.86
C CYS A 54 -4.54 -22.78 -4.68
N THR A 55 -4.32 -24.09 -4.62
CA THR A 55 -5.15 -25.13 -5.26
C THR A 55 -5.88 -25.95 -4.20
N ASP A 56 -6.71 -26.91 -4.64
CA ASP A 56 -7.45 -27.84 -3.77
C ASP A 56 -6.56 -28.69 -2.84
N ARG A 57 -5.25 -28.71 -3.09
CA ARG A 57 -4.25 -29.37 -2.22
C ARG A 57 -3.96 -28.55 -0.95
N CYS A 58 -4.37 -27.29 -0.89
CA CYS A 58 -4.16 -26.42 0.27
C CYS A 58 -5.26 -26.63 1.32
N LYS A 59 -4.88 -26.62 2.59
CA LYS A 59 -5.79 -26.71 3.75
C LYS A 59 -5.84 -25.40 4.53
N CYS A 60 -5.65 -24.28 3.83
CA CYS A 60 -5.69 -22.95 4.42
C CYS A 60 -7.13 -22.53 4.75
N THR A 61 -7.30 -21.75 5.82
CA THR A 61 -8.58 -21.10 6.16
C THR A 61 -8.61 -19.69 5.59
N SER A 62 -9.80 -19.23 5.17
CA SER A 62 -10.02 -17.89 4.58
C SER A 62 -9.02 -17.51 3.48
N CYS A 63 -8.79 -18.42 2.53
CA CYS A 63 -7.87 -18.20 1.41
C CYS A 63 -8.38 -17.09 0.48
N ARG A 64 -7.48 -16.16 0.12
CA ARG A 64 -7.70 -15.12 -0.91
C ARG A 64 -6.62 -15.12 -1.99
N ASN A 65 -5.88 -16.23 -2.11
CA ASN A 65 -4.90 -16.45 -3.17
C ASN A 65 -5.41 -17.48 -4.16
N THR A 66 -6.63 -17.27 -4.66
CA THR A 66 -7.19 -18.12 -5.72
C THR A 66 -6.78 -17.59 -7.10
N GLU A 67 -6.90 -18.42 -8.13
CA GLU A 67 -6.63 -17.98 -9.51
C GLU A 67 -7.52 -16.77 -9.88
N SER A 68 -8.79 -16.79 -9.49
CA SER A 68 -9.73 -15.69 -9.69
C SER A 68 -9.29 -14.39 -9.00
N ASP A 69 -8.82 -14.46 -7.75
CA ASP A 69 -8.32 -13.28 -7.02
C ASP A 69 -7.10 -12.66 -7.72
N ARG A 70 -6.22 -13.51 -8.26
CA ARG A 70 -5.01 -13.06 -8.98
C ARG A 70 -5.34 -12.42 -10.32
N ILE A 71 -6.27 -13.02 -11.08
CA ILE A 71 -6.76 -12.46 -12.35
C ILE A 71 -7.44 -11.12 -12.09
N ALA A 72 -8.31 -11.02 -11.09
CA ALA A 72 -8.98 -9.78 -10.74
C ALA A 72 -7.99 -8.66 -10.39
N LYS A 73 -6.94 -8.98 -9.60
CA LYS A 73 -5.87 -8.02 -9.30
C LYS A 73 -5.06 -7.62 -10.53
N ALA A 74 -4.74 -8.56 -11.41
CA ALA A 74 -4.02 -8.28 -12.66
C ALA A 74 -4.84 -7.40 -13.61
N GLN A 75 -6.14 -7.65 -13.75
CA GLN A 75 -7.05 -6.83 -14.55
C GLN A 75 -7.18 -5.41 -13.99
N LEU A 76 -7.26 -5.27 -12.67
CA LEU A 76 -7.29 -3.96 -12.02
C LEU A 76 -5.97 -3.20 -12.24
N ALA A 77 -4.83 -3.88 -12.16
CA ALA A 77 -3.53 -3.30 -12.46
C ALA A 77 -3.40 -2.86 -13.93
N SER A 78 -3.86 -3.68 -14.88
CA SER A 78 -3.84 -3.31 -16.31
C SER A 78 -4.79 -2.16 -16.66
N ALA A 79 -5.92 -2.03 -15.95
CA ALA A 79 -6.85 -0.92 -16.12
C ALA A 79 -6.24 0.40 -15.63
N ARG A 80 -5.51 0.38 -14.50
CA ARG A 80 -4.77 1.53 -13.97
C ARG A 80 -3.68 2.01 -14.93
N GLU A 81 -2.97 1.08 -15.57
CA GLU A 81 -1.97 1.40 -16.60
C GLU A 81 -2.62 1.99 -17.86
N SER A 82 -3.76 1.43 -18.29
CA SER A 82 -4.54 1.95 -19.42
C SER A 82 -5.01 3.40 -19.18
N SER A 83 -5.36 3.77 -17.95
CA SER A 83 -5.67 5.15 -17.57
C SER A 83 -4.45 6.09 -17.59
N ARG A 84 -3.22 5.59 -17.42
CA ARG A 84 -1.99 6.42 -17.52
C ARG A 84 -1.62 6.73 -18.97
N VAL A 85 -1.70 5.75 -19.88
CA VAL A 85 -1.41 5.96 -21.31
C VAL A 85 -2.45 6.85 -22.01
N THR A 86 -3.71 6.85 -21.55
CA THR A 86 -4.74 7.74 -22.09
C THR A 86 -4.58 9.20 -21.61
N SER A 87 -3.94 9.41 -20.45
CA SER A 87 -3.66 10.75 -19.90
C SER A 87 -2.53 11.48 -20.65
N ALA A 88 -1.60 10.75 -21.26
CA ALA A 88 -0.47 11.33 -21.99
C ALA A 88 -0.86 11.85 -23.39
N SER A 89 -1.99 11.45 -23.96
CA SER A 89 -2.42 11.84 -25.32
C SER A 89 -3.54 12.87 -25.38
N LEU A 90 -4.02 13.42 -24.26
CA LEU A 90 -5.20 14.31 -24.23
C LEU A 90 -4.93 15.78 -23.84
N LEU A 91 -3.69 16.22 -23.66
CA LEU A 91 -3.36 17.59 -23.25
C LEU A 91 -3.40 18.65 -24.38
N SER A 92 -4.17 18.45 -25.45
CA SER A 92 -4.21 19.42 -26.57
C SER A 92 -5.58 19.90 -27.03
N VAL A 93 -6.64 19.84 -26.20
CA VAL A 93 -7.88 20.59 -26.49
C VAL A 93 -8.39 21.33 -25.26
N ALA A 94 -8.48 22.64 -25.44
CA ALA A 94 -8.84 23.64 -24.45
C ALA A 94 -10.34 23.70 -24.16
N SER A 95 -10.64 24.24 -22.97
CA SER A 95 -11.83 25.03 -22.62
C SER A 95 -13.20 24.34 -22.56
N GLY A 96 -13.75 24.29 -21.35
CA GLY A 96 -15.17 24.57 -21.13
C GLY A 96 -15.99 23.49 -20.42
N SER A 97 -16.36 23.81 -19.17
CA SER A 97 -17.66 23.52 -18.54
C SER A 97 -17.84 22.30 -17.61
N CYS A 98 -18.29 22.67 -16.41
CA CYS A 98 -19.22 22.10 -15.41
C CYS A 98 -19.10 20.67 -14.82
N ILE A 99 -18.90 20.67 -13.50
CA ILE A 99 -19.61 19.99 -12.40
C ILE A 99 -20.29 18.64 -12.72
N SER A 100 -19.88 17.59 -12.00
CA SER A 100 -20.80 16.63 -11.40
C SER A 100 -20.20 16.01 -10.15
N THR A 101 -20.62 16.56 -9.01
CA THR A 101 -20.64 15.90 -7.71
C THR A 101 -21.43 14.60 -7.84
N THR A 102 -20.80 13.45 -7.62
CA THR A 102 -21.50 12.29 -7.06
C THR A 102 -20.67 11.77 -5.91
N ALA A 103 -21.25 11.91 -4.71
CA ALA A 103 -20.77 11.27 -3.50
C ALA A 103 -20.66 9.77 -3.75
N SER A 104 -19.48 9.21 -3.49
CA SER A 104 -19.31 7.78 -3.26
C SER A 104 -18.60 7.64 -1.94
N ALA A 105 -19.37 7.18 -0.96
CA ALA A 105 -18.97 6.93 0.40
C ALA A 105 -17.63 6.18 0.47
N SER A 106 -16.79 6.68 1.36
CA SER A 106 -15.58 6.09 1.88
C SER A 106 -15.79 4.62 2.26
N ARG A 107 -15.26 3.72 1.42
CA ARG A 107 -14.79 2.41 1.91
C ARG A 107 -13.31 2.57 2.22
N PHE A 108 -13.02 2.85 3.49
CA PHE A 108 -11.69 2.59 4.05
C PHE A 108 -11.36 1.12 3.82
N SER A 109 -10.53 0.85 2.82
CA SER A 109 -9.82 -0.41 2.71
C SER A 109 -8.35 -0.04 2.74
N ASP A 110 -7.76 -0.21 3.92
CA ASP A 110 -6.33 -0.29 4.15
C ASP A 110 -5.77 -1.41 3.26
N GLU A 111 -5.47 -1.06 2.01
CA GLU A 111 -4.71 -1.91 1.11
C GLU A 111 -3.34 -1.24 0.93
N GLU A 112 -2.44 -1.55 1.85
CA GLU A 112 -0.99 -1.43 1.64
C GLU A 112 -0.64 -2.32 0.43
N SER A 113 -0.80 -1.74 -0.76
CA SER A 113 -0.29 -2.29 -2.00
C SER A 113 1.20 -2.02 -2.02
N ASP A 114 1.97 -2.98 -1.49
CA ASP A 114 3.43 -3.07 -1.59
C ASP A 114 3.85 -3.35 -3.05
N SER A 115 3.64 -2.34 -3.87
CA SER A 115 4.08 -2.25 -5.25
C SER A 115 4.48 -0.79 -5.47
N ASP A 116 5.73 -0.42 -5.22
CA ASP A 116 6.36 0.53 -6.13
C ASP A 116 7.89 0.49 -6.05
N GLU A 117 8.45 0.36 -7.25
CA GLU A 117 9.82 0.69 -7.60
C GLU A 117 10.23 2.06 -7.06
N ARG A 118 11.50 2.16 -6.67
CA ARG A 118 12.39 3.34 -6.60
C ARG A 118 11.75 4.72 -6.82
N SER A 119 10.74 5.07 -6.03
CA SER A 119 10.22 6.43 -5.95
C SER A 119 10.97 7.11 -4.82
N ASP A 120 11.67 8.22 -5.11
CA ASP A 120 12.41 8.97 -4.09
C ASP A 120 11.44 9.28 -2.93
N PRO A 121 11.73 8.84 -1.69
CA PRO A 121 10.85 9.06 -0.54
C PRO A 121 10.48 10.54 -0.36
N LYS A 122 11.30 11.48 -0.85
CA LYS A 122 11.02 12.92 -0.84
C LYS A 122 9.81 13.33 -1.70
N THR A 123 9.35 12.50 -2.62
CA THR A 123 8.18 12.79 -3.46
C THR A 123 6.85 12.47 -2.77
N ARG A 124 6.89 11.83 -1.59
CA ARG A 124 5.71 11.30 -0.90
C ARG A 124 5.27 12.28 0.22
N PRO A 125 3.98 12.64 0.33
CA PRO A 125 3.52 13.64 1.30
C PRO A 125 3.89 13.36 2.76
N TRP A 126 3.94 12.09 3.17
CA TRP A 126 4.29 11.70 4.54
C TRP A 126 5.77 11.90 4.88
N PHE A 127 6.66 12.05 3.90
CA PHE A 127 8.06 12.39 4.18
C PHE A 127 8.19 13.77 4.84
N TYR A 128 7.26 14.67 4.56
CA TYR A 128 7.22 16.02 5.14
C TYR A 128 6.38 16.10 6.42
N LEU A 129 5.66 15.03 6.79
CA LEU A 129 4.94 14.92 8.07
C LEU A 129 5.91 14.56 9.20
N ARG A 130 6.84 15.48 9.51
CA ARG A 130 7.72 15.38 10.68
C ARG A 130 6.98 15.76 11.95
N ASP A 131 7.49 15.32 13.09
CA ASP A 131 6.92 15.64 14.41
C ASP A 131 6.70 17.14 14.60
N GLU A 132 7.62 17.98 14.12
CA GLU A 132 7.50 19.44 14.16
C GLU A 132 6.28 19.97 13.36
N VAL A 133 5.99 19.36 12.21
CA VAL A 133 4.85 19.75 11.35
C VAL A 133 3.54 19.29 11.98
N ILE A 134 3.54 18.09 12.55
CA ILE A 134 2.39 17.54 13.27
C ILE A 134 2.10 18.40 14.50
N GLU A 135 3.11 18.69 15.33
CA GLU A 135 2.99 19.50 16.52
C GLU A 135 2.50 20.92 16.21
N ALA A 136 3.07 21.58 15.19
CA ALA A 136 2.62 22.91 14.76
C ALA A 136 1.17 22.89 14.27
N THR A 137 0.79 21.87 13.50
CA THR A 137 -0.58 21.72 12.99
C THR A 137 -1.57 21.48 14.13
N THR A 138 -1.26 20.56 15.05
CA THR A 138 -2.09 20.25 16.21
C THR A 138 -2.21 21.47 17.13
N THR A 139 -1.13 22.21 17.36
CA THR A 139 -1.15 23.43 18.18
C THR A 139 -2.07 24.49 17.56
N CYS A 140 -2.01 24.67 16.24
CA CYS A 140 -2.89 25.60 15.54
C CYS A 140 -4.36 25.19 15.65
N LEU A 141 -4.67 23.90 15.50
CA LEU A 141 -6.05 23.39 15.62
C LEU A 141 -6.61 23.55 17.04
N VAL A 142 -5.79 23.30 18.06
CA VAL A 142 -6.21 23.48 19.47
C VAL A 142 -6.45 24.96 19.78
N ALA A 143 -5.56 25.86 19.37
CA ALA A 143 -5.75 27.30 19.55
C ALA A 143 -7.03 27.79 18.86
N GLN A 144 -7.34 27.26 17.68
CA GLN A 144 -8.57 27.59 16.94
C GLN A 144 -9.83 27.09 17.66
N ALA A 145 -9.76 25.89 18.26
CA ALA A 145 -10.86 25.35 19.05
C ALA A 145 -11.13 26.20 20.31
N ASP A 146 -10.07 26.62 21.02
CA ASP A 146 -10.16 27.50 22.18
C ASP A 146 -10.77 28.89 21.81
N GLU A 147 -10.41 29.44 20.66
CA GLU A 147 -10.99 30.69 20.15
C GLU A 147 -12.48 30.57 19.83
N LEU A 148 -12.90 29.42 19.31
CA LEU A 148 -14.29 29.15 18.95
C LEU A 148 -15.16 28.79 20.16
N GLU A 149 -14.60 28.17 21.21
CA GLU A 149 -15.28 27.96 22.50
C GLU A 149 -15.58 29.28 23.23
N ASN A 150 -14.76 30.31 23.01
CA ASN A 150 -15.01 31.66 23.53
C ASN A 150 -16.11 32.43 22.77
N SER A 151 -16.60 31.88 21.66
CA SER A 151 -17.81 32.34 20.99
C SER A 151 -18.97 31.44 21.42
N ASP A 152 -20.09 32.02 21.87
CA ASP A 152 -21.30 31.28 22.28
C ASP A 152 -22.02 30.69 21.04
N SER A 153 -21.29 29.89 20.26
CA SER A 153 -21.70 29.33 18.98
C SER A 153 -22.24 27.92 19.19
N ALA A 154 -23.26 27.56 18.41
CA ALA A 154 -23.82 26.21 18.44
C ALA A 154 -22.74 25.16 18.13
N GLU A 155 -22.76 24.05 18.85
CA GLU A 155 -21.82 22.92 18.74
C GLU A 155 -21.55 22.47 17.29
N GLU A 156 -22.57 22.55 16.43
CA GLU A 156 -22.50 22.21 15.01
C GLU A 156 -21.63 23.19 14.17
N ILE A 157 -21.58 24.47 14.56
CA ILE A 157 -20.73 25.49 13.93
C ILE A 157 -19.26 25.29 14.35
N LEU A 158 -19.04 24.89 15.60
CA LEU A 158 -17.71 24.56 16.13
C LEU A 158 -17.13 23.34 15.41
N GLU A 159 -17.89 22.26 15.29
CA GLU A 159 -17.48 21.04 14.57
C GLU A 159 -17.13 21.36 13.10
N HIS A 160 -17.98 22.12 12.42
CA HIS A 160 -17.74 22.51 11.03
C HIS A 160 -16.46 23.37 10.88
N GLY A 161 -16.20 24.28 11.84
CA GLY A 161 -14.99 25.10 11.86
C GLY A 161 -13.71 24.27 12.01
N ILE A 162 -13.72 23.31 12.94
CA ILE A 162 -12.56 22.42 13.18
C ILE A 162 -12.28 21.54 11.96
N LEU A 163 -13.31 20.94 11.36
CA LEU A 163 -13.15 20.10 10.18
C LEU A 163 -12.66 20.89 8.96
N HIS A 164 -13.13 22.13 8.79
CA HIS A 164 -12.67 23.02 7.74
C HIS A 164 -11.17 23.33 7.87
N GLU A 165 -10.71 23.67 9.08
CA GLU A 165 -9.29 23.97 9.30
C GLU A 165 -8.39 22.75 9.22
N PHE A 166 -8.86 21.60 9.70
CA PHE A 166 -8.16 20.33 9.48
C PHE A 166 -8.00 20.02 7.99
N ALA A 167 -9.05 20.22 7.19
CA ALA A 167 -8.98 20.05 5.74
C ALA A 167 -8.04 21.07 5.06
N ASN A 168 -8.01 22.31 5.54
CA ASN A 168 -7.07 23.34 5.05
C ASN A 168 -5.62 22.98 5.39
N ALA A 169 -5.35 22.46 6.58
CA ALA A 169 -4.02 22.03 7.00
C ALA A 169 -3.52 20.87 6.11
N ILE A 170 -4.36 19.86 5.86
CA ILE A 170 -4.02 18.75 4.95
C ILE A 170 -3.74 19.27 3.54
N ARG A 171 -4.55 20.20 3.03
CA ARG A 171 -4.35 20.79 1.70
C ARG A 171 -3.00 21.50 1.60
N LYS A 172 -2.66 22.33 2.60
CA LYS A 172 -1.37 23.01 2.67
C LYS A 172 -0.21 22.02 2.71
N ILE A 173 -0.31 20.94 3.47
CA ILE A 173 0.71 19.89 3.53
C ILE A 173 0.91 19.23 2.15
N ILE A 174 -0.19 18.91 1.45
CA ILE A 174 -0.14 18.34 0.10
C ILE A 174 0.50 19.33 -0.88
N GLU A 175 0.08 20.59 -0.88
CA GLU A 175 0.64 21.63 -1.75
C GLU A 175 2.15 21.81 -1.52
N HIS A 176 2.60 21.93 -0.27
CA HIS A 176 4.02 22.09 0.05
C HIS A 176 4.84 20.84 -0.30
N SER A 177 4.25 19.64 -0.16
CA SER A 177 4.91 18.40 -0.59
C SER A 177 5.11 18.31 -2.10
N GLN A 178 4.16 18.85 -2.89
CA GLN A 178 4.25 18.90 -4.35
C GLN A 178 5.26 19.96 -4.83
N MET A 179 5.31 21.11 -4.17
CA MET A 179 6.28 22.18 -4.48
C MET A 179 7.72 21.77 -4.15
N ALA A 180 7.94 21.08 -3.03
CA ALA A 180 9.27 20.58 -2.66
C ALA A 180 9.77 19.47 -3.62
N GLY A 181 8.86 18.69 -4.22
CA GLY A 181 9.21 17.73 -5.27
C GLY A 181 9.68 18.36 -6.58
N LEU A 182 9.23 19.59 -6.90
CA LEU A 182 9.66 20.33 -8.09
C LEU A 182 11.04 20.98 -7.91
N ASP A 183 11.38 21.42 -6.70
CA ASP A 183 12.67 22.05 -6.40
C ASP A 183 13.83 21.03 -6.38
N VAL A 184 13.56 19.79 -5.94
CA VAL A 184 14.52 18.67 -6.02
C VAL A 184 14.82 18.29 -7.48
N ALA A 185 13.82 18.34 -8.37
CA ALA A 185 14.01 18.06 -9.79
C ALA A 185 14.86 19.10 -10.54
N GLN A 186 15.00 20.33 -9.99
CA GLN A 186 15.84 21.37 -10.57
C GLN A 186 17.29 21.37 -10.07
N GLN A 187 17.59 20.74 -8.93
CA GLN A 187 18.97 20.61 -8.43
C GLN A 187 19.75 19.46 -9.07
N ASP A 188 19.08 18.40 -9.53
CA ASP A 188 19.70 17.26 -10.24
C ASP A 188 20.01 17.54 -11.73
N LEU A 189 19.77 18.77 -12.20
CA LEU A 189 20.10 19.23 -13.57
C LEU A 189 21.42 20.02 -13.65
N PHE A 190 22.10 20.24 -12.52
CA PHE A 190 23.38 20.99 -12.45
C PHE A 190 24.54 20.22 -11.78
N HIS A 191 24.43 18.90 -11.61
CA HIS A 191 25.56 18.02 -11.32
C HIS A 191 25.60 16.83 -12.28
#